data_AF-A0A1H5XSC0-F1
#
_entry.id   AF-A0A1H5XSC0-F1
#
_cell.length_a   1.000
_cell.length_b   1.000
_cell.length_c   1.000
_cell.angle_alpha   90.00
_cell.angle_beta   90.00
_cell.angle_gamma   90.00
#
_symmetry.space_group_name_H-M   'P 1'
#
loop_
_entity.id
_entity.type
_entity.pdbx_description
1 polymer ?
#
loop_
_entity_poly.entity_id
_entity_poly.type
_entity_poly.pdbx_seq_one_letter_code
_entity_poly.pdbx_strand_id
1 'polypeptide(L)'
;MNRTDRLYAIVEELRASAPRRRTARELARRYEVSVRTIERDIAALQQAGVPIYADVGRRGGYTIDKAMTLPPLNFTPAEAVAVAVALGRFEGAPFAEASRSALAKIVGAMPERDAAAARELAGRVRLMRRADAEPARIPPPIEQAVLARRVLRIRYEDRDGVTTEREVEPIVVTGGPFGWYLIGWCRLREDTRVFRLDRIRHAVLTGLPAPARRYEDSVSDLPGHLALVPAL
;
A
#
# COMPACT_ATOMS: atom_id res chain seq x y z
N MET A 1 -33.65 1.12 7.93
CA MET A 1 -32.53 1.48 7.02
C MET A 1 -31.59 0.28 6.86
N ASN A 2 -31.26 -0.13 5.63
CA ASN A 2 -30.25 -1.17 5.40
C ASN A 2 -28.86 -0.67 5.85
N ARG A 3 -27.96 -1.58 6.24
CA ARG A 3 -26.60 -1.26 6.69
C ARG A 3 -25.80 -0.52 5.62
N THR A 4 -25.89 -0.92 4.35
CA THR A 4 -25.15 -0.27 3.26
C THR A 4 -25.55 1.20 3.09
N ASP A 5 -26.85 1.48 3.07
CA ASP A 5 -27.37 2.85 2.98
C ASP A 5 -26.93 3.69 4.19
N ARG A 6 -26.92 3.08 5.39
CA ARG A 6 -26.49 3.75 6.61
C ARG A 6 -25.00 4.08 6.59
N LEU A 7 -24.15 3.17 6.11
CA LEU A 7 -22.71 3.40 5.96
C LEU A 7 -22.46 4.58 5.02
N TYR A 8 -23.12 4.61 3.87
CA TYR A 8 -23.04 5.74 2.92
C TYR A 8 -23.51 7.05 3.57
N ALA A 9 -24.66 7.03 4.23
CA ALA A 9 -25.23 8.21 4.87
C ALA A 9 -24.35 8.77 6.00
N ILE A 10 -23.68 7.91 6.78
CA ILE A 10 -22.72 8.31 7.81
C ILE A 10 -21.54 9.05 7.17
N VAL A 11 -20.97 8.53 6.08
CA VAL A 11 -19.84 9.17 5.40
C VAL A 11 -20.22 10.56 4.89
N GLU A 12 -21.37 10.69 4.22
CA GLU A 12 -21.82 11.98 3.68
C GLU A 12 -22.11 12.99 4.79
N GLU A 13 -22.72 12.57 5.90
CA GLU A 13 -22.95 13.47 7.05
C GLU A 13 -21.64 13.96 7.66
N LEU A 14 -20.66 13.07 7.85
CA LEU A 14 -19.36 13.46 8.40
C LEU A 14 -18.58 14.36 7.42
N ARG A 15 -18.69 14.13 6.11
CA ARG A 15 -18.07 14.98 5.08
C ARG A 15 -18.69 16.37 5.05
N ALA A 16 -20.02 16.44 5.09
CA ALA A 16 -20.76 17.69 5.10
C ALA A 16 -20.53 18.49 6.39
N SER A 17 -20.38 17.81 7.54
CA SER A 17 -20.13 18.49 8.80
C SER A 17 -18.66 18.87 9.00
N ALA A 18 -17.71 18.25 8.30
CA ALA A 18 -16.27 18.49 8.50
C ALA A 18 -15.88 19.97 8.33
N PRO A 19 -15.10 20.56 9.27
CA PRO A 19 -14.34 19.88 10.34
C PRO A 19 -15.11 19.67 11.65
N ARG A 20 -16.40 20.04 11.69
CA ARG A 20 -17.24 19.83 12.87
C ARG A 20 -17.47 18.33 13.09
N ARG A 21 -17.48 17.97 14.37
CA ARG A 21 -17.56 16.58 14.84
C ARG A 21 -18.99 16.19 15.15
N ARG A 22 -19.29 14.89 14.97
CA ARG A 22 -20.55 14.25 15.35
C ARG A 22 -20.29 13.16 16.36
N THR A 23 -20.96 13.22 17.50
CA THR A 23 -20.89 12.18 18.52
C THR A 23 -21.58 10.91 18.05
N ALA A 24 -21.18 9.76 18.59
CA ALA A 24 -21.85 8.49 18.34
C ALA A 24 -23.35 8.56 18.68
N ARG A 25 -23.71 9.31 19.74
CA ARG A 25 -25.12 9.51 20.16
C ARG A 25 -25.92 10.35 19.16
N GLU A 26 -25.33 11.38 18.56
CA GLU A 26 -26.02 12.18 17.54
C GLU A 26 -26.30 11.37 16.28
N LEU A 27 -25.31 10.58 15.82
CA LEU A 27 -25.49 9.70 14.66
C LEU A 27 -26.50 8.60 14.99
N ALA A 28 -26.46 8.02 16.19
CA ALA A 28 -27.39 7.00 16.65
C ALA A 28 -28.84 7.50 16.64
N ARG A 29 -29.07 8.71 17.17
CA ARG A 29 -30.39 9.36 17.12
C ARG A 29 -30.83 9.66 15.70
N ARG A 30 -29.94 10.20 14.85
CA ARG A 30 -30.27 10.58 13.48
C ARG A 30 -30.67 9.38 12.61
N TYR A 31 -29.96 8.26 12.74
CA TYR A 31 -30.20 7.06 11.93
C TYR A 31 -31.03 6.00 12.65
N GLU A 32 -31.60 6.34 13.81
CA GLU A 32 -32.49 5.49 14.62
C GLU A 32 -31.89 4.10 14.92
N VAL A 33 -30.61 4.08 15.32
CA VAL A 33 -29.87 2.86 15.68
C VAL A 33 -29.19 3.02 17.04
N SER A 34 -28.71 1.92 17.60
CA SER A 34 -27.93 1.96 18.83
C SER A 34 -26.57 2.64 18.63
N VAL A 35 -26.01 3.23 19.70
CA VAL A 35 -24.64 3.76 19.72
C VAL A 35 -23.61 2.70 19.32
N ARG A 36 -23.79 1.47 19.82
CA ARG A 36 -22.94 0.31 19.48
C ARG A 36 -22.99 -0.03 17.99
N THR A 37 -24.12 0.20 17.33
CA THR A 37 -24.25 0.02 15.87
C THR A 37 -23.43 1.06 15.13
N ILE A 38 -23.51 2.34 15.54
CA ILE A 38 -22.69 3.41 14.97
C ILE A 38 -21.20 3.11 15.16
N GLU A 39 -20.77 2.74 16.36
CA GLU A 39 -19.37 2.43 16.65
C GLU A 39 -18.83 1.28 15.76
N ARG A 40 -19.62 0.22 15.56
CA ARG A 40 -19.27 -0.88 14.63
C ARG A 40 -19.22 -0.42 13.17
N ASP A 41 -20.15 0.43 12.75
CA ASP A 41 -20.21 0.92 11.38
C ASP A 41 -19.05 1.89 11.11
N ILE A 42 -18.69 2.77 12.06
CA ILE A 42 -17.49 3.61 11.98
C ILE A 42 -16.23 2.75 11.90
N ALA A 43 -16.10 1.72 12.73
CA ALA A 43 -14.96 0.81 12.68
C ALA A 43 -14.86 0.09 11.31
N ALA A 44 -15.98 -0.34 10.75
CA ALA A 44 -16.02 -0.93 9.41
C ALA A 44 -15.62 0.07 8.32
N LEU A 45 -16.05 1.33 8.41
CA LEU A 45 -15.65 2.39 7.47
C LEU A 45 -14.15 2.70 7.56
N GLN A 46 -13.59 2.74 8.77
CA GLN A 46 -12.15 2.91 8.99
C GLN A 46 -11.35 1.74 8.42
N GLN A 47 -11.81 0.50 8.62
CA GLN A 47 -11.21 -0.69 8.01
C GLN A 47 -11.31 -0.67 6.48
N ALA A 48 -12.37 -0.08 5.93
CA ALA A 48 -12.54 0.15 4.49
C ALA A 48 -11.73 1.34 3.95
N GLY A 49 -10.97 2.03 4.80
CA GLY A 49 -10.08 3.12 4.43
C GLY A 49 -10.74 4.50 4.31
N VAL A 50 -11.95 4.68 4.85
CA VAL A 50 -12.53 6.02 4.99
C VAL A 50 -11.78 6.77 6.10
N PRO A 51 -11.25 7.99 5.85
CA PRO A 51 -10.41 8.72 6.80
C PRO A 51 -11.25 9.39 7.91
N ILE A 52 -11.96 8.56 8.68
CA ILE A 52 -12.70 8.98 9.86
C ILE A 52 -11.76 8.92 11.05
N TYR A 53 -11.62 10.03 11.77
CA TYR A 53 -10.92 10.05 13.06
C TYR A 53 -11.90 10.27 14.20
N ALA A 54 -11.52 9.77 15.37
CA ALA A 54 -12.27 9.90 16.60
C ALA A 54 -11.42 10.64 17.62
N ASP A 55 -11.98 11.65 18.26
CA ASP A 55 -11.37 12.24 19.46
C ASP A 55 -12.02 11.69 20.72
N VAL A 56 -11.23 11.45 21.75
CA VAL A 56 -11.66 10.81 23.02
C VAL A 56 -11.96 11.87 24.08
N GLY A 57 -13.04 11.69 24.83
CA GLY A 57 -13.43 12.58 25.94
C GLY A 57 -14.88 13.08 25.88
N ARG A 58 -15.27 13.95 26.82
CA ARG A 58 -16.66 14.41 27.03
C ARG A 58 -17.23 15.22 25.85
N ARG A 59 -16.36 15.78 25.01
CA ARG A 59 -16.66 16.48 23.73
C ARG A 59 -16.11 15.74 22.50
N GLY A 60 -15.74 14.47 22.67
CA GLY A 60 -15.24 13.61 21.61
C GLY A 60 -16.30 13.29 20.56
N GLY A 61 -15.88 12.83 19.39
CA GLY A 61 -16.77 12.53 18.27
C GLY A 61 -16.01 12.20 17.01
N TYR A 62 -16.75 11.83 15.98
CA TYR A 62 -16.22 11.44 14.67
C TYR A 62 -16.28 12.62 13.70
N THR A 63 -15.28 12.74 12.84
CA THR A 63 -15.32 13.60 11.66
C THR A 63 -14.35 13.07 10.61
N ILE A 64 -14.45 13.58 9.39
CA ILE A 64 -13.56 13.21 8.29
C ILE A 64 -12.44 14.24 8.19
N ASP A 65 -11.19 13.76 8.17
CA ASP A 65 -10.04 14.63 7.96
C ASP A 65 -9.91 14.97 6.48
N LYS A 66 -10.18 16.23 6.12
CA LYS A 66 -10.00 16.73 4.75
C LYS A 66 -8.53 16.72 4.34
N ALA A 67 -7.58 16.73 5.28
CA ALA A 67 -6.14 16.65 5.02
C ALA A 67 -5.65 15.21 4.72
N MET A 68 -6.46 14.18 5.04
CA MET A 68 -6.15 12.78 4.70
C MET A 68 -6.86 12.28 3.44
N THR A 69 -7.63 13.14 2.77
CA THR A 69 -8.16 12.89 1.42
C THR A 69 -7.35 13.70 0.42
N LEU A 70 -6.97 13.10 -0.71
CA LEU A 70 -6.47 13.89 -1.84
C LEU A 70 -7.55 14.94 -2.19
N PRO A 71 -7.17 16.21 -2.43
CA PRO A 71 -8.10 17.18 -2.99
C PRO A 71 -8.65 16.65 -4.33
N PRO A 72 -9.79 17.13 -4.83
CA PRO A 72 -10.29 16.74 -6.14
C PRO A 72 -9.20 16.91 -7.20
N LEU A 73 -8.74 15.79 -7.77
CA LEU A 73 -7.75 15.76 -8.83
C LEU A 73 -8.47 15.55 -10.14
N ASN A 74 -8.22 16.43 -11.11
CA ASN A 74 -8.70 16.25 -12.47
C ASN A 74 -7.66 15.45 -13.24
N PHE A 75 -8.02 14.23 -13.63
CA PHE A 75 -7.23 13.43 -14.56
C PHE A 75 -7.81 13.56 -15.96
N THR A 76 -6.95 13.83 -16.93
CA THR A 76 -7.27 13.60 -18.33
C THR A 76 -7.27 12.10 -18.64
N PRO A 77 -7.97 11.66 -19.70
CA PRO A 77 -7.90 10.27 -20.16
C PRO A 77 -6.48 9.78 -20.41
N ALA A 78 -5.61 10.63 -20.96
CA ALA A 78 -4.22 10.29 -21.24
C ALA A 78 -3.39 10.08 -19.96
N GLU A 79 -3.55 10.94 -18.94
CA GLU A 79 -2.87 10.79 -17.65
C GLU A 79 -3.34 9.52 -16.93
N ALA A 80 -4.63 9.21 -16.96
CA ALA A 80 -5.16 7.98 -16.39
C ALA A 80 -4.55 6.74 -17.07
N VAL A 81 -4.40 6.75 -18.40
CA VAL A 81 -3.73 5.68 -19.14
C VAL A 81 -2.23 5.63 -18.82
N ALA A 82 -1.56 6.77 -18.69
CA ALA A 82 -0.13 6.81 -18.34
C ALA A 82 0.13 6.17 -16.96
N VAL A 83 -0.71 6.50 -15.96
CA VAL A 83 -0.68 5.88 -14.64
C VAL A 83 -1.01 4.39 -14.72
N ALA A 84 -2.05 4.00 -15.46
CA ALA A 84 -2.41 2.59 -15.66
C ALA A 84 -1.25 1.79 -16.28
N VAL A 85 -0.56 2.35 -17.27
CA VAL A 85 0.61 1.76 -17.92
C VAL A 85 1.79 1.65 -16.96
N ALA A 86 2.04 2.68 -16.14
CA ALA A 86 3.09 2.65 -15.12
C ALA A 86 2.82 1.56 -14.07
N LEU A 87 1.60 1.52 -13.52
CA LEU A 87 1.19 0.54 -12.51
C LEU A 87 1.08 -0.89 -13.09
N GLY A 88 0.66 -1.03 -14.35
CA GLY A 88 0.54 -2.32 -15.03
C GLY A 88 1.87 -3.00 -15.35
N ARG A 89 2.97 -2.23 -15.46
CA ARG A 89 4.33 -2.81 -15.54
C ARG A 89 4.75 -3.56 -14.28
N PHE A 90 4.06 -3.30 -13.18
CA PHE A 90 4.29 -3.86 -11.87
C PHE A 90 3.24 -4.93 -11.50
N GLU A 91 2.52 -5.52 -12.47
CA GLU A 91 1.69 -6.70 -12.19
C GLU A 91 2.54 -7.84 -11.63
N GLY A 92 2.34 -8.15 -10.34
CA GLY A 92 3.18 -9.09 -9.59
C GLY A 92 4.30 -8.46 -8.77
N ALA A 93 4.41 -7.13 -8.73
CA ALA A 93 5.26 -6.38 -7.81
C ALA A 93 4.68 -6.32 -6.39
N PRO A 94 5.46 -5.88 -5.38
CA PRO A 94 4.86 -5.39 -4.13
C PRO A 94 3.79 -4.35 -4.42
N PHE A 95 2.79 -4.30 -3.53
CA PHE A 95 1.68 -3.35 -3.63
C PHE A 95 0.81 -3.52 -4.90
N ALA A 96 0.83 -4.68 -5.58
CA ALA A 96 -0.02 -4.91 -6.75
C ALA A 96 -1.52 -4.70 -6.47
N GLU A 97 -2.01 -5.14 -5.30
CA GLU A 97 -3.39 -4.87 -4.86
C GLU A 97 -3.64 -3.39 -4.61
N ALA A 98 -2.70 -2.71 -3.95
CA ALA A 98 -2.80 -1.27 -3.71
C ALA A 98 -2.74 -0.49 -5.03
N SER A 99 -1.97 -0.96 -6.03
CA SER A 99 -1.89 -0.38 -7.38
C SER A 99 -3.21 -0.54 -8.13
N ARG A 100 -3.82 -1.74 -8.08
CA ARG A 100 -5.18 -1.96 -8.61
C ARG A 100 -6.20 -1.07 -7.93
N SER A 101 -6.16 -0.98 -6.60
CA SER A 101 -7.04 -0.13 -5.81
C SER A 101 -6.87 1.36 -6.18
N ALA A 102 -5.64 1.83 -6.31
CA ALA A 102 -5.32 3.20 -6.70
C ALA A 102 -5.86 3.52 -8.10
N LEU A 103 -5.63 2.64 -9.08
CA LEU A 103 -6.15 2.82 -10.44
C LEU A 103 -7.69 2.84 -10.46
N ALA A 104 -8.34 1.94 -9.72
CA ALA A 104 -9.79 1.92 -9.60
C ALA A 104 -10.35 3.22 -8.98
N LYS A 105 -9.67 3.78 -7.98
CA LYS A 105 -10.03 5.07 -7.37
C LYS A 105 -9.85 6.24 -8.35
N ILE A 106 -8.77 6.24 -9.14
CA ILE A 106 -8.54 7.26 -10.18
C ILE A 106 -9.65 7.21 -11.22
N VAL A 107 -9.87 6.04 -11.84
CA VAL A 107 -10.90 5.89 -12.88
C VAL A 107 -12.31 6.15 -12.32
N GLY A 108 -12.58 5.75 -11.08
CA GLY A 108 -13.87 5.98 -10.42
C GLY A 108 -14.12 7.43 -9.99
N ALA A 109 -13.07 8.25 -9.87
CA ALA A 109 -13.20 9.68 -9.57
C ALA A 109 -13.35 10.54 -10.84
N MET A 110 -13.10 9.97 -12.02
CA MET A 110 -13.23 10.68 -13.31
C MET A 110 -14.70 10.82 -13.73
N PRO A 111 -15.07 11.90 -14.46
CA PRO A 111 -16.34 11.97 -15.17
C PRO A 111 -16.52 10.78 -16.12
N GLU A 112 -17.76 10.27 -16.27
CA GLU A 112 -18.02 9.06 -17.07
C GLU A 112 -17.49 9.15 -18.50
N ARG A 113 -17.59 10.33 -19.12
CA ARG A 113 -17.05 10.58 -20.47
C ARG A 113 -15.53 10.37 -20.53
N ASP A 114 -14.81 10.87 -19.54
CA ASP A 114 -13.35 10.79 -19.50
C ASP A 114 -12.90 9.38 -19.11
N ALA A 115 -13.63 8.71 -18.21
CA ALA A 115 -13.41 7.31 -17.88
C ALA A 115 -13.62 6.40 -19.10
N ALA A 116 -14.67 6.63 -19.90
CA ALA A 116 -14.91 5.89 -21.14
C ALA A 116 -13.78 6.12 -22.16
N ALA A 117 -13.36 7.38 -22.37
CA ALA A 117 -12.24 7.70 -23.24
C ALA A 117 -10.92 7.07 -22.76
N ALA A 118 -10.67 7.03 -21.45
CA ALA A 118 -9.51 6.37 -20.87
C ALA A 118 -9.51 4.86 -21.12
N ARG A 119 -10.67 4.19 -20.95
CA ARG A 119 -10.81 2.75 -21.24
C ARG A 119 -10.58 2.45 -22.71
N GLU A 120 -11.14 3.27 -23.61
CA GLU A 120 -10.91 3.12 -25.05
C GLU A 120 -9.43 3.27 -25.41
N LEU A 121 -8.77 4.32 -24.89
CA LEU A 121 -7.36 4.56 -25.13
C LEU A 121 -6.47 3.45 -24.54
N ALA A 122 -6.75 2.99 -23.32
CA ALA A 122 -6.07 1.85 -22.70
C ALA A 122 -6.24 0.58 -23.55
N GLY A 123 -7.42 0.38 -24.15
CA GLY A 123 -7.72 -0.71 -25.07
C GLY A 123 -6.84 -0.73 -26.33
N ARG A 124 -6.14 0.36 -26.65
CA ARG A 124 -5.18 0.46 -27.76
C ARG A 124 -3.72 0.29 -27.34
N VAL A 125 -3.44 0.20 -26.04
CA VAL A 125 -2.09 -0.02 -25.51
C VAL A 125 -1.89 -1.50 -25.19
N ARG A 126 -0.76 -2.07 -25.60
CA ARG A 126 -0.35 -3.45 -25.26
C ARG A 126 1.04 -3.42 -24.65
N LEU A 127 1.20 -4.08 -23.51
CA LEU A 127 2.49 -4.25 -22.86
C LEU A 127 3.02 -5.65 -23.21
N MET A 128 4.23 -5.71 -23.76
CA MET A 128 4.93 -6.98 -23.92
C MET A 128 5.48 -7.41 -22.56
N ARG A 129 5.11 -8.61 -22.10
CA ARG A 129 5.60 -9.22 -20.86
C ARG A 129 6.22 -10.57 -21.19
N ARG A 130 7.27 -10.97 -20.47
CA ARG A 130 7.77 -12.35 -20.53
C ARG A 130 6.65 -13.29 -20.05
N ALA A 131 6.30 -14.27 -20.86
CA ALA A 131 5.23 -15.24 -20.56
C ALA A 131 5.49 -16.00 -19.26
N ASP A 132 6.76 -16.32 -18.98
CA ASP A 132 7.18 -17.16 -17.86
C ASP A 132 7.55 -16.36 -16.61
N ALA A 133 7.32 -15.05 -16.61
CA ALA A 133 7.51 -14.24 -15.40
C ALA A 133 6.36 -14.56 -14.42
N GLU A 134 6.61 -15.48 -13.50
CA GLU A 134 5.81 -15.62 -12.28
C GLU A 134 5.68 -14.23 -11.63
N PRO A 135 4.46 -13.76 -11.30
CA PRO A 135 4.29 -12.51 -10.58
C PRO A 135 5.03 -12.63 -9.24
N ALA A 136 6.14 -11.91 -9.12
CA ALA A 136 7.03 -11.96 -7.97
C ALA A 136 6.39 -11.32 -6.73
N ARG A 137 5.42 -12.03 -6.13
CA ARG A 137 4.73 -11.60 -4.93
C ARG A 137 5.73 -11.40 -3.81
N ILE A 138 5.74 -10.19 -3.25
CA ILE A 138 6.48 -9.96 -2.01
C ILE A 138 5.69 -10.61 -0.89
N PRO A 139 6.31 -11.51 -0.12
CA PRO A 139 5.66 -12.08 1.04
C PRO A 139 5.25 -10.97 2.01
N PRO A 140 4.01 -10.94 2.53
CA PRO A 140 3.54 -9.91 3.46
C PRO A 140 4.49 -9.61 4.64
N PRO A 141 5.21 -10.59 5.23
CA PRO A 141 6.17 -10.31 6.29
C PRO A 141 7.29 -9.35 5.87
N ILE A 142 7.71 -9.36 4.60
CA ILE A 142 8.77 -8.50 4.07
C ILE A 142 8.27 -7.08 3.89
N GLU A 143 7.08 -6.93 3.29
CA GLU A 143 6.41 -5.64 3.16
C GLU A 143 6.21 -4.98 4.53
N GLN A 144 5.69 -5.74 5.50
CA GLN A 144 5.51 -5.27 6.87
C GLN A 144 6.83 -4.91 7.55
N ALA A 145 7.90 -5.68 7.33
CA ALA A 145 9.21 -5.40 7.92
C ALA A 145 9.79 -4.07 7.42
N VAL A 146 9.65 -3.77 6.12
CA VAL A 146 10.08 -2.50 5.53
C VAL A 146 9.25 -1.34 6.08
N LEU A 147 7.92 -1.45 6.06
CA LEU A 147 7.00 -0.40 6.51
C LEU A 147 7.13 -0.11 8.01
N ALA A 148 7.21 -1.15 8.83
CA ALA A 148 7.27 -1.04 10.29
C ALA A 148 8.70 -0.90 10.84
N ARG A 149 9.73 -0.93 9.98
CA ARG A 149 11.16 -0.94 10.34
C ARG A 149 11.48 -2.00 11.39
N ARG A 150 11.23 -3.25 11.04
CA ARG A 150 11.43 -4.41 11.92
C ARG A 150 12.40 -5.39 11.29
N VAL A 151 13.18 -6.07 12.13
CA VAL A 151 14.07 -7.12 11.69
C VAL A 151 13.23 -8.26 11.11
N LEU A 152 13.67 -8.77 9.97
CA LEU A 152 13.06 -9.88 9.27
C LEU A 152 13.95 -11.12 9.43
N ARG A 153 13.39 -12.24 9.86
CA ARG A 153 14.08 -13.53 9.83
C ARG A 153 13.71 -14.27 8.55
N ILE A 154 14.71 -14.59 7.73
CA ILE A 154 14.53 -15.26 6.44
C ILE A 154 15.27 -16.59 6.40
N ARG A 155 14.69 -17.56 5.68
CA ARG A 155 15.39 -18.74 5.18
C ARG A 155 15.72 -18.48 3.72
N TYR A 156 17.01 -18.32 3.44
CA TYR A 156 17.52 -17.88 2.15
C TYR A 156 18.37 -18.96 1.50
N GLU A 157 18.05 -19.30 0.26
CA GLU A 157 18.85 -20.19 -0.59
C GLU A 157 19.75 -19.35 -1.49
N ASP A 158 21.07 -19.53 -1.40
CA ASP A 158 21.98 -18.79 -2.26
C ASP A 158 22.07 -19.38 -3.69
N ARG A 159 22.99 -18.85 -4.50
CA ARG A 159 23.16 -19.30 -5.89
C ARG A 159 23.70 -20.73 -6.01
N ASP A 160 24.35 -21.21 -4.96
CA ASP A 160 25.02 -22.51 -4.90
C ASP A 160 24.08 -23.55 -4.25
N GLY A 161 22.82 -23.17 -3.96
CA GLY A 161 21.80 -24.02 -3.36
C GLY A 161 21.90 -24.12 -1.83
N VAL A 162 22.82 -23.39 -1.20
CA VAL A 162 23.01 -23.47 0.25
C VAL A 162 21.93 -22.65 0.95
N THR A 163 21.18 -23.31 1.81
CA THR A 163 20.14 -22.68 2.61
C THR A 163 20.71 -22.18 3.94
N THR A 164 20.44 -20.92 4.26
CA THR A 164 20.87 -20.27 5.51
C THR A 164 19.71 -19.55 6.17
N GLU A 165 19.68 -19.51 7.50
CA GLU A 165 18.77 -18.62 8.23
C GLU A 165 19.48 -17.31 8.57
N ARG A 166 18.81 -16.18 8.34
CA ARG A 166 19.39 -14.84 8.48
C ARG A 166 18.42 -13.89 9.14
N GLU A 167 18.92 -13.09 10.07
CA GLU A 167 18.25 -11.87 10.50
C GLU A 167 18.71 -10.69 9.65
N VAL A 168 17.76 -10.00 9.06
CA VAL A 168 17.99 -8.90 8.12
C VAL A 168 17.24 -7.67 8.60
N GLU A 169 17.96 -6.56 8.72
CA GLU A 169 17.36 -5.23 8.92
C GLU A 169 17.02 -4.68 7.52
N PRO A 170 15.73 -4.62 7.15
CA PRO A 170 15.34 -4.21 5.81
C PRO A 170 15.60 -2.72 5.60
N ILE A 171 16.19 -2.37 4.46
CA ILE A 171 16.51 -0.98 4.08
C ILE A 171 15.61 -0.56 2.93
N VAL A 172 15.66 -1.28 1.81
CA VAL A 172 14.85 -0.97 0.64
C VAL A 172 14.47 -2.26 -0.09
N VAL A 173 13.31 -2.23 -0.73
CA VAL A 173 12.90 -3.25 -1.69
C VAL A 173 12.87 -2.61 -3.07
N THR A 174 13.50 -3.26 -4.02
CA THR A 174 13.66 -2.72 -5.37
C THR A 174 13.38 -3.77 -6.44
N GLY A 175 12.80 -3.31 -7.55
CA GLY A 175 12.56 -4.12 -8.74
C GLY A 175 13.69 -3.93 -9.74
N GLY A 176 14.22 -5.02 -10.28
CA GLY A 176 15.23 -5.02 -11.33
C GLY A 176 14.86 -5.93 -12.51
N PRO A 177 15.71 -6.00 -13.55
CA PRO A 177 15.42 -6.76 -14.77
C PRO A 177 15.25 -8.28 -14.55
N PHE A 178 15.72 -8.81 -13.41
CA PHE A 178 15.67 -10.24 -13.08
C PHE A 178 14.80 -10.56 -11.85
N GLY A 179 13.95 -9.63 -11.43
CA GLY A 179 13.03 -9.83 -10.32
C GLY A 179 13.19 -8.79 -9.22
N TRP A 180 12.68 -9.12 -8.03
CA TRP A 180 12.71 -8.22 -6.88
C TRP A 180 13.83 -8.57 -5.91
N TYR A 181 14.35 -7.52 -5.27
CA TYR A 181 15.46 -7.62 -4.34
C TYR A 181 15.11 -6.88 -3.05
N LEU A 182 15.41 -7.53 -1.92
CA LEU A 182 15.48 -6.88 -0.61
C LEU A 182 16.95 -6.51 -0.35
N ILE A 183 17.21 -5.22 -0.18
CA ILE A 183 18.50 -4.74 0.32
C ILE A 183 18.34 -4.54 1.81
N GLY A 184 19.24 -5.13 2.59
CA GLY A 184 19.21 -5.03 4.04
C GLY A 184 20.53 -5.38 4.69
N TRP A 185 20.69 -4.92 5.92
CA TRP A 185 21.85 -5.27 6.74
C TRP A 185 21.67 -6.68 7.30
N CYS A 186 22.57 -7.58 6.94
CA CYS A 186 22.55 -8.97 7.37
C CYS A 186 23.35 -9.11 8.66
N ARG A 187 22.67 -9.38 9.78
CA ARG A 187 23.34 -9.50 11.09
C ARG A 187 24.33 -10.66 11.17
N LEU A 188 24.07 -11.74 10.45
CA LEU A 188 24.99 -12.88 10.38
C LEU A 188 26.32 -12.53 9.68
N ARG A 189 26.29 -11.58 8.74
CA ARG A 189 27.47 -11.18 7.95
C ARG A 189 28.02 -9.82 8.36
N GLU A 190 27.32 -9.13 9.26
CA GLU A 190 27.62 -7.77 9.72
C GLU A 190 27.86 -6.80 8.55
N ASP A 191 27.01 -6.91 7.53
CA ASP A 191 27.25 -6.26 6.25
C ASP A 191 25.94 -6.10 5.46
N THR A 192 25.91 -5.13 4.54
CA THR A 192 24.80 -4.90 3.61
C THR A 192 24.78 -6.00 2.56
N ARG A 193 23.59 -6.59 2.33
CA ARG A 193 23.41 -7.64 1.33
C ARG A 193 22.13 -7.43 0.53
N VAL A 194 22.20 -7.92 -0.71
CA VAL A 194 21.10 -7.97 -1.65
C VAL A 194 20.54 -9.39 -1.69
N PHE A 195 19.27 -9.53 -1.32
CA PHE A 195 18.56 -10.80 -1.31
C PHE A 195 17.53 -10.82 -2.43
N ARG A 196 17.68 -11.73 -3.39
CA ARG A 196 16.62 -11.98 -4.36
C ARG A 196 15.39 -12.57 -3.66
N LEU A 197 14.23 -11.96 -3.89
CA LEU A 197 12.98 -12.35 -3.22
C LEU A 197 12.50 -13.76 -3.61
N ASP A 198 12.74 -14.18 -4.85
CA ASP A 198 12.41 -15.53 -5.34
C ASP A 198 13.23 -16.66 -4.67
N ARG A 199 14.33 -16.31 -4.00
CA ARG A 199 15.19 -17.24 -3.24
C ARG A 199 14.93 -17.24 -1.74
N ILE A 200 13.98 -16.43 -1.27
CA ILE A 200 13.53 -16.45 0.12
C ILE A 200 12.46 -17.55 0.25
N ARG A 201 12.86 -18.69 0.82
CA ARG A 201 11.96 -19.84 1.01
C ARG A 201 10.95 -19.63 2.13
N HIS A 202 11.31 -18.82 3.11
CA HIS A 202 10.44 -18.49 4.24
C HIS A 202 10.84 -17.13 4.83
N ALA A 203 9.86 -16.34 5.28
CA ALA A 203 10.08 -15.03 5.89
C ALA A 203 9.15 -14.82 7.09
N VAL A 204 9.69 -14.34 8.20
CA VAL A 204 8.93 -14.05 9.43
C VAL A 204 9.32 -12.68 9.96
N LEU A 205 8.32 -11.86 10.22
CA LEU A 205 8.49 -10.58 10.90
C LEU A 205 8.85 -10.83 12.37
N THR A 206 9.94 -10.24 12.85
CA THR A 206 10.35 -10.41 14.25
C THR A 206 9.83 -9.29 15.15
N GLY A 207 9.96 -9.50 16.47
CA GLY A 207 9.75 -8.52 17.53
C GLY A 207 10.67 -7.29 17.51
N LEU A 208 11.80 -7.39 16.80
CA LEU A 208 12.93 -6.48 17.00
C LEU A 208 12.84 -5.26 16.06
N PRO A 209 13.14 -4.05 16.56
CA PRO A 209 13.28 -2.88 15.72
C PRO A 209 14.52 -3.00 14.83
N ALA A 210 14.40 -2.57 13.57
CA ALA A 210 15.51 -2.37 12.67
C ALA A 210 16.00 -0.92 12.81
N PRO A 211 17.30 -0.69 13.11
CA PRO A 211 17.89 0.64 13.08
C PRO A 211 17.65 1.35 11.75
N ALA A 212 17.47 2.66 11.79
CA ALA A 212 17.36 3.46 10.58
C ALA A 212 18.72 3.47 9.87
N ARG A 213 18.79 2.83 8.71
CA ARG A 213 19.93 2.87 7.79
C ARG A 213 19.48 3.53 6.51
N ARG A 214 20.26 4.46 5.99
CA ARG A 214 19.97 5.10 4.71
C ARG A 214 20.43 4.21 3.57
N TYR A 215 19.68 4.25 2.48
CA TYR A 215 20.06 3.54 1.27
C TYR A 215 21.40 4.05 0.75
N GLU A 216 21.64 5.38 0.74
CA GLU A 216 22.87 5.99 0.21
C GLU A 216 24.14 5.46 0.89
N ASP A 217 24.06 5.17 2.19
CA ASP A 217 25.17 4.64 3.00
C ASP A 217 25.41 3.14 2.73
N SER A 218 24.51 2.49 1.99
CA SER A 218 24.45 1.05 1.75
C SER A 218 24.75 0.68 0.28
N VAL A 219 25.08 1.66 -0.57
CA VAL A 219 25.24 1.51 -2.04
C VAL A 219 26.63 1.02 -2.46
N SER A 220 27.66 1.19 -1.63
CA SER A 220 29.07 0.92 -2.00
C SER A 220 29.32 -0.51 -2.48
N ASP A 221 28.50 -1.47 -2.07
CA ASP A 221 28.69 -2.91 -2.33
C ASP A 221 27.59 -3.52 -3.21
N LEU A 222 26.79 -2.68 -3.88
CA LEU A 222 25.82 -3.17 -4.87
C LEU A 222 26.55 -3.55 -6.17
N PRO A 223 26.20 -4.68 -6.81
CA PRO A 223 26.75 -5.05 -8.11
C PRO A 223 26.58 -3.89 -9.11
N GLY A 224 27.67 -3.45 -9.75
CA GLY A 224 27.74 -2.26 -10.61
C GLY A 224 26.84 -2.22 -11.85
N HIS A 225 25.91 -3.17 -12.03
CA HIS A 225 24.88 -3.18 -13.07
C HIS A 225 23.49 -2.76 -12.55
N LEU A 226 23.35 -2.43 -11.26
CA LEU A 226 22.10 -1.97 -10.66
C LEU A 226 22.13 -0.44 -10.50
N ALA A 227 21.74 0.28 -11.54
CA ALA A 227 21.35 1.68 -11.39
C ALA A 227 19.96 1.73 -10.76
N LEU A 228 19.88 2.12 -9.49
CA LEU A 228 18.63 2.25 -8.75
C LEU A 228 18.17 3.71 -8.82
N VAL A 229 17.06 3.95 -9.52
CA VAL A 229 16.39 5.25 -9.59
C VAL A 229 15.39 5.33 -8.43
N PRO A 230 15.32 6.46 -7.69
CA PRO A 230 14.28 6.66 -6.69
C PRO A 230 12.89 6.45 -7.29
N ALA A 231 12.01 5.77 -6.56
CA ALA A 231 10.63 5.57 -7.01
C ALA A 231 9.80 6.88 -6.96
N LEU A 232 10.25 7.88 -6.18
CA LEU A 232 9.70 9.22 -6.02
C LEU A 232 10.80 10.20 -5.62
#